data_AF-A0A8T0BQK2-F1
#
_entry.id   AF-A0A8T0BQK2-F1
#
_cell.length_a   1.000
_cell.length_b   1.000
_cell.length_c   1.000
_cell.angle_alpha   90.00
_cell.angle_beta   90.00
_cell.angle_gamma   90.00
#
_symmetry.space_group_name_H-M   'P 1'
#
loop_
_entity.id
_entity.type
_entity.pdbx_description
1 polymer ?
#
loop_
_entity_poly.entity_id
_entity_poly.type
_entity_poly.pdbx_seq_one_letter_code
_entity_poly.pdbx_strand_id
1 'polypeptide(L)'
;SLPDPVSFSSLPLDVATDSFLSSLSSTMDLLCPLTTRPKKTSCPTPWLSEVLRSNRRELRSAERKWKKSQLDVDLSSYRALLTKFSLEVTSAKTAFYKEKLEASAQDPRKLHNIFSSLLNPP
;
A
#
# COMPACT_ATOMS: atom_id res chain seq x y z
N SER A 1 21.77 -11.52 -26.15
CA SER A 1 23.04 -10.92 -25.70
C SER A 1 23.17 -9.56 -26.38
N LEU A 2 23.82 -8.58 -25.73
CA LEU A 2 24.06 -7.30 -26.39
C LEU A 2 24.99 -7.50 -27.59
N PRO A 3 24.76 -6.84 -28.74
CA PRO A 3 25.61 -7.01 -29.91
C PRO A 3 26.99 -6.39 -29.70
N ASP A 4 27.99 -6.90 -30.43
CA ASP A 4 29.39 -6.53 -30.27
C ASP A 4 29.63 -5.04 -30.62
N PRO A 5 30.26 -4.25 -29.72
CA PRO A 5 30.43 -2.80 -29.90
C PRO A 5 31.22 -2.41 -31.16
N VAL A 6 32.10 -3.27 -31.66
CA VAL A 6 32.89 -3.02 -32.88
C VAL A 6 32.02 -3.17 -34.13
N SER A 7 31.11 -4.14 -34.15
CA SER A 7 30.14 -4.30 -35.23
C SER A 7 29.11 -3.16 -35.25
N PHE A 8 28.74 -2.67 -34.07
CA PHE A 8 27.80 -1.56 -33.87
C PHE A 8 28.23 -0.23 -34.50
N SER A 9 29.50 0.13 -34.35
CA SER A 9 30.04 1.41 -34.81
C SER A 9 30.20 1.49 -36.33
N SER A 10 30.15 0.34 -37.01
CA SER A 10 30.25 0.22 -38.46
C SER A 10 28.91 0.28 -39.21
N LEU A 11 27.79 0.20 -38.48
CA LEU A 11 26.43 0.19 -39.04
C LEU A 11 25.90 1.62 -39.24
N PRO A 12 24.98 1.83 -40.21
CA PRO A 12 24.21 3.06 -40.29
C PRO A 12 23.47 3.32 -38.97
N LEU A 13 23.39 4.60 -38.56
CA LEU A 13 22.86 5.01 -37.25
C LEU A 13 21.50 4.38 -36.93
N ASP A 14 20.59 4.38 -37.91
CA ASP A 14 19.22 3.87 -37.77
C ASP A 14 19.19 2.35 -37.49
N VAL A 15 20.01 1.60 -38.24
CA VAL A 15 20.14 0.15 -38.11
C VAL A 15 20.80 -0.23 -36.78
N ALA A 16 21.79 0.55 -36.35
CA ALA A 16 22.41 0.39 -35.04
C ALA A 16 21.39 0.61 -33.92
N THR A 17 20.64 1.72 -33.95
CA THR A 17 19.62 2.02 -32.92
C THR A 17 18.55 0.94 -32.84
N ASP A 18 18.07 0.44 -33.97
CA ASP A 18 17.05 -0.61 -34.02
C ASP A 18 17.56 -1.95 -33.47
N SER A 19 18.79 -2.34 -33.84
CA SER A 19 19.41 -3.56 -33.32
C SER A 19 19.65 -3.49 -31.81
N PHE A 20 19.98 -2.30 -31.29
CA PHE A 20 20.18 -2.07 -29.86
C PHE A 20 18.87 -2.19 -29.10
N LEU A 21 17.85 -1.44 -29.53
CA LEU A 21 16.55 -1.41 -28.88
C LEU A 21 15.89 -2.79 -28.92
N SER A 22 16.00 -3.51 -30.04
CA SER A 22 15.48 -4.88 -30.18
C SER A 22 16.18 -5.86 -29.25
N SER A 23 17.51 -5.80 -29.16
CA SER A 23 18.28 -6.65 -28.23
C SER A 23 17.94 -6.35 -26.78
N LEU A 24 17.83 -5.07 -26.43
CA LEU A 24 17.49 -4.64 -25.08
C LEU A 24 16.08 -5.09 -24.71
N SER A 25 15.09 -4.88 -25.59
CA SER A 25 13.71 -5.35 -25.39
C SER A 25 13.67 -6.85 -25.19
N SER A 26 14.32 -7.62 -26.06
CA SER A 26 14.37 -9.08 -25.93
C SER A 26 15.01 -9.55 -24.62
N THR A 27 16.09 -8.90 -24.19
CA THR A 27 16.70 -9.22 -22.88
C THR A 27 15.80 -8.84 -21.70
N MET A 28 15.06 -7.73 -21.79
CA MET A 28 14.11 -7.32 -20.78
C MET A 28 12.91 -8.28 -20.72
N ASP A 29 12.40 -8.74 -21.85
CA ASP A 29 11.31 -9.73 -21.90
C ASP A 29 11.75 -11.08 -21.32
N LEU A 30 13.02 -11.46 -21.51
CA LEU A 30 13.60 -12.69 -20.95
C LEU A 30 13.85 -12.59 -19.44
N LEU A 31 14.44 -11.49 -18.97
CA LEU A 31 14.83 -11.30 -17.57
C LEU A 31 13.67 -10.84 -16.69
N CYS A 32 12.76 -10.07 -17.25
CA CYS A 32 11.64 -9.43 -16.59
C CYS A 32 10.32 -9.74 -17.33
N PRO A 33 9.94 -11.03 -17.46
CA PRO A 33 8.72 -11.39 -18.17
C PRO A 33 7.52 -10.70 -17.51
N LEU A 34 6.64 -10.16 -18.36
CA LEU A 34 5.39 -9.56 -17.91
C LEU A 34 4.54 -10.61 -17.21
N THR A 35 4.52 -10.55 -15.88
CA THR A 35 3.70 -11.44 -15.06
C THR A 35 2.50 -10.67 -14.53
N THR A 36 1.30 -11.07 -14.92
CA THR A 36 0.08 -10.58 -14.29
C THR A 36 -0.16 -11.37 -13.02
N ARG A 37 -0.25 -10.69 -11.88
CA ARG A 37 -0.71 -11.29 -10.63
C ARG A 37 -2.16 -10.89 -10.40
N PRO A 38 -3.04 -11.81 -9.96
CA PRO A 38 -4.37 -11.42 -9.53
C PRO A 38 -4.23 -10.40 -8.42
N LYS A 39 -4.98 -9.30 -8.53
CA LYS A 39 -5.04 -8.29 -7.48
C LYS A 39 -5.49 -9.00 -6.20
N LYS A 40 -4.63 -9.00 -5.17
CA LYS A 40 -5.02 -9.52 -3.86
C LYS A 40 -6.31 -8.79 -3.46
N THR A 41 -7.39 -9.56 -3.32
CA THR A 41 -8.60 -9.09 -2.66
C THR A 41 -8.25 -8.92 -1.19
N SER A 42 -7.60 -7.80 -0.85
CA SER A 42 -7.55 -7.39 0.55
C SER A 42 -9.00 -7.28 0.96
N CYS A 43 -9.43 -8.11 1.92
CA CYS A 43 -10.70 -7.87 2.59
C CYS A 43 -10.69 -6.39 2.96
N PRO A 44 -11.61 -5.57 2.41
CA PRO A 44 -11.65 -4.18 2.81
C PRO A 44 -11.84 -4.20 4.32
N THR A 45 -10.90 -3.62 5.07
CA THR A 45 -11.07 -3.42 6.50
C THR A 45 -12.34 -2.58 6.65
N PRO A 46 -13.50 -3.16 7.02
CA PRO A 46 -14.77 -2.49 6.73
C PRO A 46 -14.98 -1.25 7.60
N TRP A 47 -14.32 -1.23 8.76
CA TRP A 47 -14.23 -0.10 9.67
C TRP A 47 -13.32 1.05 9.18
N LEU A 48 -12.56 0.86 8.10
CA LEU A 48 -11.64 1.88 7.57
C LEU A 48 -12.30 2.70 6.47
N SER A 49 -13.11 3.66 6.88
CA SER A 49 -13.79 4.63 5.99
C SER A 49 -12.82 5.49 5.19
N GLU A 50 -13.29 6.09 4.10
CA GLU A 50 -12.48 7.03 3.30
C GLU A 50 -12.01 8.25 4.12
N VAL A 51 -12.81 8.68 5.10
CA VAL A 51 -12.45 9.72 6.07
C VAL A 51 -11.24 9.30 6.91
N LEU A 52 -11.20 8.07 7.44
CA LEU A 52 -10.02 7.58 8.14
C LEU A 52 -8.80 7.46 7.21
N ARG A 53 -9.02 7.17 5.92
CA ARG A 53 -7.94 7.13 4.93
C ARG A 53 -7.41 8.52 4.61
N SER A 54 -8.25 9.55 4.54
CA SER A 54 -7.80 10.95 4.42
C SER A 54 -7.02 11.39 5.65
N ASN A 55 -7.52 11.10 6.85
CA ASN A 55 -6.86 11.51 8.10
C ASN A 55 -5.49 10.81 8.26
N ARG A 56 -5.39 9.54 7.84
CA ARG A 56 -4.09 8.84 7.79
C ARG A 56 -3.12 9.48 6.79
N ARG A 57 -3.60 9.97 5.64
CA ARG A 57 -2.75 10.67 4.65
C ARG A 57 -2.23 11.99 5.22
N GLU A 58 -3.09 12.75 5.90
CA GLU A 58 -2.73 13.98 6.59
C GLU A 58 -1.67 13.72 7.68
N LEU A 59 -1.90 12.72 8.53
CA LEU A 59 -0.96 12.28 9.56
C LEU A 59 0.42 11.95 8.97
N ARG A 60 0.46 11.15 7.90
CA ARG A 60 1.71 10.79 7.18
C ARG A 60 2.38 12.03 6.58
N SER A 61 1.61 13.02 6.14
CA SER A 61 2.16 14.28 5.61
C SER A 61 2.84 15.08 6.71
N ALA A 62 2.18 15.25 7.85
CA ALA A 62 2.74 15.92 9.02
C ALA A 62 3.99 15.19 9.55
N GLU A 63 3.96 13.85 9.60
CA GLU A 63 5.12 13.04 9.97
C GLU A 63 6.32 13.31 9.04
N ARG A 64 6.11 13.28 7.72
CA ARG A 64 7.17 13.58 6.76
C ARG A 64 7.70 15.00 6.89
N LYS A 65 6.80 15.97 7.14
CA LYS A 65 7.18 17.37 7.37
C LYS A 65 8.10 17.48 8.59
N TRP A 66 7.70 16.91 9.73
CA TRP A 66 8.53 16.88 10.93
C TRP A 66 9.87 16.17 10.70
N LYS A 67 9.89 15.02 10.02
CA LYS A 67 11.15 14.31 9.70
C LYS A 67 12.12 15.17 8.88
N LYS A 68 11.60 16.06 8.02
CA LYS A 68 12.41 16.98 7.22
C LYS A 68 12.85 18.23 8.00
N SER A 69 11.96 18.84 8.78
CA SER A 69 12.24 20.10 9.47
C SER A 69 12.95 19.91 10.82
N GLN A 70 12.70 18.81 11.52
CA GLN A 70 13.15 18.52 12.89
C GLN A 70 12.78 19.60 13.92
N LEU A 71 11.74 20.39 13.65
CA LEU A 71 11.26 21.45 14.54
C LEU A 71 10.24 20.91 15.55
N ASP A 72 10.27 21.43 16.78
CA ASP A 72 9.37 21.02 17.86
C ASP A 72 7.90 21.40 17.60
N VAL A 73 7.67 22.52 16.89
CA VAL A 73 6.33 22.93 16.45
C VAL A 73 5.72 21.87 15.51
N ASP A 74 6.51 21.35 14.57
CA ASP A 74 6.06 20.31 13.64
C ASP A 74 5.85 18.98 14.37
N LEU A 75 6.72 18.63 15.34
CA LEU A 75 6.55 17.47 16.22
C LEU A 75 5.21 17.54 16.98
N SER A 76 4.92 18.69 17.58
CA SER A 76 3.69 18.95 18.32
C SER A 76 2.45 18.80 17.43
N SER A 77 2.50 19.35 16.21
CA SER A 77 1.42 19.20 15.23
C SER A 77 1.18 17.74 14.84
N TYR A 78 2.26 16.98 14.59
CA TYR A 78 2.18 15.56 14.27
C TYR A 78 1.60 14.75 15.42
N ARG A 79 2.04 15.00 16.66
CA ARG A 79 1.53 14.32 17.87
C ARG A 79 0.05 14.60 18.09
N ALA A 80 -0.40 15.84 17.90
CA ALA A 80 -1.82 16.18 18.00
C ALA A 80 -2.67 15.40 16.97
N LEU A 81 -2.22 15.36 15.71
CA LEU A 81 -2.86 14.57 14.66
C LEU A 81 -2.84 13.07 14.98
N LEU A 82 -1.74 12.55 15.53
CA LEU A 82 -1.59 11.14 15.90
C LEU A 82 -2.61 10.74 16.97
N THR A 83 -2.75 11.55 18.03
CA THR A 83 -3.72 11.31 19.10
C THR A 83 -5.14 11.34 18.55
N LYS A 84 -5.49 12.36 17.75
CA LYS A 84 -6.80 12.45 17.10
C LYS A 84 -7.09 11.22 16.25
N PHE A 85 -6.16 10.83 15.37
CA PHE A 85 -6.30 9.67 14.51
C PHE A 85 -6.48 8.37 15.30
N SER A 86 -5.74 8.19 16.39
CA SER A 86 -5.86 7.02 17.27
C SER A 86 -7.27 6.90 17.88
N LEU A 87 -7.83 8.02 18.34
CA LEU A 87 -9.19 8.07 18.88
C LEU A 87 -10.24 7.75 17.81
N GLU A 88 -10.11 8.32 16.61
CA GLU A 88 -11.03 8.06 15.49
C GLU A 88 -10.97 6.59 15.04
N VAL A 89 -9.78 6.00 14.96
CA VAL A 89 -9.62 4.58 14.61
C VAL A 89 -10.24 3.68 15.68
N THR A 90 -10.04 4.01 16.95
CA THR A 90 -10.62 3.25 18.05
C THR A 90 -12.15 3.33 18.00
N SER A 91 -12.71 4.54 17.84
CA SER A 91 -14.14 4.77 17.70
C SER A 91 -14.76 4.03 16.51
N ALA A 92 -14.13 4.08 15.33
CA ALA A 92 -14.64 3.39 14.16
C ALA A 92 -14.59 1.86 14.30
N LYS A 93 -13.52 1.33 14.89
CA LYS A 93 -13.41 -0.11 15.20
C LYS A 93 -14.47 -0.54 16.21
N THR A 94 -14.65 0.20 17.30
CA THR A 94 -15.63 -0.15 18.33
C THR A 94 -17.05 -0.09 17.78
N ALA A 95 -17.39 0.95 17.01
CA ALA A 95 -18.69 1.05 16.35
C ALA A 95 -18.95 -0.14 15.41
N PHE A 96 -17.99 -0.46 14.54
CA PHE A 96 -18.12 -1.58 13.60
C PHE A 96 -18.31 -2.93 14.31
N TYR A 97 -17.47 -3.24 15.30
CA TYR A 97 -17.58 -4.52 16.01
C TYR A 97 -18.81 -4.58 16.90
N LYS A 98 -19.24 -3.45 17.49
CA LYS A 98 -20.50 -3.38 18.23
C LYS A 98 -21.68 -3.72 17.31
N GLU A 99 -21.79 -3.05 16.16
CA GLU A 99 -22.84 -3.34 15.18
C GLU A 99 -22.80 -4.80 14.70
N LYS A 100 -21.60 -5.32 14.40
CA LYS A 100 -21.41 -6.70 13.95
C LYS A 100 -21.84 -7.73 15.00
N LEU A 101 -21.59 -7.45 16.28
CA LEU A 101 -22.01 -8.29 17.40
C LEU A 101 -23.53 -8.26 17.56
N GLU A 102 -24.16 -7.09 17.56
CA GLU A 102 -25.62 -6.94 17.64
C GLU A 102 -26.33 -7.65 16.47
N ALA A 103 -25.82 -7.49 15.24
CA ALA A 103 -26.36 -8.16 14.06
C ALA A 103 -26.23 -9.70 14.12
N SER A 104 -25.29 -10.21 14.94
CA SER A 104 -25.05 -11.65 15.12
C SER A 104 -25.60 -12.19 16.44
N ALA A 105 -26.33 -11.39 17.22
CA ALA A 105 -26.71 -11.72 18.59
C ALA A 105 -27.53 -13.03 18.72
N GLN A 106 -28.28 -13.39 17.67
CA GLN A 106 -29.13 -14.58 17.62
C GLN A 106 -28.37 -15.86 17.22
N ASP A 107 -27.10 -15.75 16.81
CA ASP A 107 -26.29 -16.88 16.32
C ASP A 107 -25.00 -17.03 17.15
N PRO A 108 -24.99 -17.92 18.16
CA PRO A 108 -23.86 -18.06 19.08
C PRO A 108 -22.58 -18.55 18.38
N ARG A 109 -22.70 -19.29 17.26
CA ARG A 109 -21.52 -19.73 16.49
C ARG A 109 -20.84 -18.53 15.81
N LYS A 110 -21.63 -17.62 15.25
CA LYS A 110 -21.10 -16.38 14.65
C LYS A 110 -20.46 -15.48 15.69
N LEU A 111 -21.07 -15.31 16.86
CA LEU A 111 -20.48 -14.56 17.97
C LEU A 111 -19.14 -15.14 18.41
N HIS A 112 -19.09 -16.45 18.62
CA HIS A 112 -17.84 -17.13 18.99
C HIS A 112 -16.75 -16.93 17.92
N ASN A 113 -17.09 -17.06 16.64
CA ASN A 113 -16.14 -16.85 15.55
C ASN A 113 -15.62 -15.40 15.46
N ILE A 114 -16.48 -14.41 15.74
CA ILE A 114 -16.08 -13.00 15.81
C ILE A 114 -15.09 -12.81 16.97
N PHE A 115 -15.40 -13.36 18.14
CA PHE A 115 -14.56 -13.24 19.32
C PHE A 115 -13.21 -13.96 19.15
N SER A 116 -13.22 -15.18 18.61
CA SER A 116 -12.00 -15.94 18.34
C SER A 116 -11.09 -15.23 17.34
N SER A 117 -11.66 -14.57 16.32
CA SER A 117 -10.91 -13.75 15.36
C SER A 117 -10.31 -12.48 15.96
N LEU A 118 -10.91 -11.92 17.01
CA LEU A 118 -10.39 -10.73 17.70
C LEU A 118 -9.23 -11.07 18.63
N LEU A 119 -9.30 -12.22 19.30
CA LEU A 119 -8.26 -12.68 20.23
C LEU A 119 -7.07 -13.34 19.53
N ASN A 120 -7.31 -13.98 18.38
CA ASN A 120 -6.28 -14.70 17.62
C ASN A 120 -6.17 -14.10 16.20
N PRO A 121 -5.46 -12.98 16.04
CA PRO A 121 -5.16 -12.44 14.70
C PRO A 121 -4.28 -13.42 13.90
N PRO A 122 -4.47 -13.52 12.57
CA PRO A 122 -3.71 -14.41 11.70
C PRO A 122 -2.25 -13.99 11.52
#